data_AF-A0A6B3G3X6-F1
#
_entry.id   AF-A0A6B3G3X6-F1
#
_cell.length_a   1.000
_cell.length_b   1.000
_cell.length_c   1.000
_cell.angle_alpha   90.00
_cell.angle_beta   90.00
_cell.angle_gamma   90.00
#
_symmetry.space_group_name_H-M   'P 1'
#
loop_
_entity.id
_entity.type
_entity.pdbx_description
1 polymer ?
#
loop_
_entity_poly.entity_id
_entity_poly.type
_entity_poly.pdbx_seq_one_letter_code
_entity_poly.pdbx_strand_id
1 'polypeptide(L)' 'GFTNTEETQAGLAEKAKWLLQDRLVAAGADFQEGEPWAPFIITDRNLITGQNPSSSAPLAAELVNRLG' A
#
# COMPACT_ATOMS: atom_id res chain seq x y z
N GLY A 1 -0.29 1.41 -2.21
CA GLY A 1 -0.39 2.87 -2.39
C GLY A 1 0.08 3.54 -1.12
N PHE A 2 0.41 4.84 -1.19
CA PHE A 2 0.99 5.55 -0.05
C PHE A 2 0.13 5.44 1.21
N THR A 3 0.80 5.28 2.35
CA THR A 3 0.20 5.49 3.67
C THR A 3 -0.08 6.97 3.89
N ASN A 4 -0.90 7.32 4.88
CA ASN A 4 -1.11 8.70 5.30
C ASN A 4 0.23 9.40 5.62
N THR A 5 1.16 8.64 6.23
CA THR A 5 2.52 9.11 6.53
C THR A 5 3.29 9.44 5.25
N GLU A 6 3.30 8.54 4.25
CA GLU A 6 3.98 8.77 2.97
C GLU A 6 3.33 9.90 2.16
N GLU A 7 2.00 9.99 2.14
CA GLU A 7 1.27 11.06 1.46
C GLU A 7 1.54 12.44 2.08
N THR A 8 1.70 12.48 3.41
CA THR A 8 2.10 13.69 4.14
C THR A 8 3.54 14.09 3.81
N GLN A 9 4.46 13.13 3.81
CA GLN A 9 5.86 13.37 3.45
C GLN A 9 6.03 13.79 1.99
N ALA A 10 5.17 13.29 1.09
CA ALA A 10 5.09 13.72 -0.30
C ALA A 10 4.49 15.13 -0.48
N GLY A 11 3.91 15.72 0.58
CA GLY A 11 3.35 17.07 0.57
C GLY A 11 2.02 17.18 -0.19
N LEU A 12 1.33 16.05 -0.40
CA LEU A 12 0.09 15.97 -1.16
C LEU A 12 -1.13 15.73 -0.27
N ALA A 13 -0.95 15.27 0.98
CA ALA A 13 -2.03 14.95 1.90
C ALA A 13 -3.06 16.10 2.07
N GLU A 14 -2.60 17.32 2.36
CA GLU A 14 -3.45 18.50 2.56
C GLU A 14 -4.23 18.93 1.30
N LYS A 15 -3.79 18.48 0.13
CA LYS A 15 -4.43 18.79 -1.16
C LYS A 15 -5.34 17.65 -1.63
N ALA A 16 -5.25 16.48 -1.02
CA ALA A 16 -6.04 15.33 -1.39
C ALA A 16 -7.49 15.52 -0.94
N LYS A 17 -8.45 15.08 -1.77
CA LYS A 17 -9.88 15.09 -1.39
C LYS A 17 -10.17 14.13 -0.22
N TRP A 18 -9.33 13.12 -0.07
CA TRP A 18 -9.33 12.11 0.97
C TRP A 18 -8.00 11.36 0.91
N LEU A 19 -7.57 10.77 2.02
CA LEU A 19 -6.38 9.91 2.05
C LEU A 19 -6.77 8.45 1.85
N LEU A 20 -5.97 7.71 1.09
CA LEU A 20 -6.29 6.34 0.69
C LEU A 20 -6.46 5.40 1.89
N GLN A 21 -5.52 5.44 2.83
CA GLN A 21 -5.54 4.59 4.02
C GLN A 21 -6.81 4.82 4.85
N ASP A 22 -7.19 6.07 5.11
CA ASP A 22 -8.43 6.38 5.84
C ASP A 22 -9.67 5.78 5.15
N ARG A 23 -9.71 5.83 3.81
CA ARG A 23 -10.84 5.28 3.04
C ARG A 23 -10.88 3.76 3.07
N LEU A 24 -9.72 3.10 3.07
CA LEU A 24 -9.64 1.64 3.20
C LEU A 24 -10.09 1.19 4.59
N VAL A 25 -9.60 1.85 5.65
CA VAL A 25 -10.02 1.57 7.04
C VAL A 25 -11.52 1.80 7.22
N ALA A 26 -12.05 2.92 6.72
CA ALA A 26 -13.48 3.22 6.78
C ALA A 26 -14.36 2.21 6.01
N ALA A 27 -13.80 1.58 4.96
CA ALA A 27 -14.46 0.50 4.22
C ALA A 27 -14.35 -0.87 4.91
N GLY A 28 -13.68 -0.95 6.06
CA GLY A 28 -13.52 -2.18 6.85
C GLY A 28 -12.32 -3.05 6.46
N ALA A 29 -11.36 -2.51 5.71
CA ALA A 29 -10.12 -3.24 5.44
C ALA A 29 -9.24 -3.32 6.69
N ASP A 30 -8.62 -4.49 6.93
CA ASP A 30 -7.52 -4.64 7.88
C ASP A 30 -6.25 -4.04 7.28
N PHE A 31 -6.08 -2.73 7.46
CA PHE A 31 -4.97 -1.99 6.88
C PHE A 31 -3.68 -2.24 7.67
N GLN A 32 -2.62 -2.62 6.96
CA GLN A 32 -1.29 -2.83 7.53
C GLN A 32 -0.27 -2.01 6.74
N GLU A 33 0.70 -1.43 7.44
CA GLU A 33 1.80 -0.66 6.86
C GLU A 33 3.14 -1.07 7.45
N GLY A 34 4.19 -0.97 6.63
CA GLY A 34 5.58 -1.07 7.04
C GLY A 34 6.25 0.30 7.13
N GLU A 35 7.56 0.29 7.35
CA GLU A 35 8.36 1.52 7.40
C GLU A 35 8.16 2.38 6.13
N PRO A 36 7.99 3.71 6.26
CA PRO A 36 7.82 4.60 5.10
C PRO A 36 8.94 4.42 4.07
N TRP A 37 8.55 4.36 2.79
CA TRP A 37 9.44 4.20 1.63
C TRP A 37 10.15 2.84 1.50
N ALA A 38 10.12 2.00 2.54
CA ALA A 38 10.61 0.63 2.47
C ALA A 38 9.62 -0.25 1.68
N PRO A 39 10.09 -1.30 0.98
CA PRO A 39 9.20 -2.27 0.35
C PRO A 39 8.33 -2.97 1.40
N PHE A 40 7.02 -2.98 1.18
CA PHE A 40 6.07 -3.71 2.02
C PHE A 40 4.93 -4.26 1.17
N ILE A 41 4.72 -5.58 1.26
CA ILE A 41 3.66 -6.29 0.54
C ILE A 41 2.85 -7.13 1.52
N ILE A 42 1.53 -7.18 1.31
CA ILE A 42 0.62 -8.08 2.01
C ILE A 42 -0.17 -8.87 0.98
N THR A 43 -0.35 -10.16 1.24
CA THR A 43 -1.21 -11.02 0.45
C THR A 43 -2.34 -11.59 1.30
N ASP A 44 -3.59 -11.31 0.90
CA ASP A 44 -4.80 -11.99 1.40
C ASP A 44 -5.45 -12.75 0.24
N ARG A 45 -5.40 -14.09 0.31
CA ARG A 45 -5.95 -15.00 -0.73
C ARG A 45 -5.41 -14.63 -2.12
N ASN A 46 -6.23 -13.98 -2.94
CA ASN A 46 -5.91 -13.57 -4.31
C ASN A 46 -5.68 -12.05 -4.46
N LEU A 47 -5.75 -11.30 -3.35
CA LEU A 47 -5.45 -9.88 -3.32
C LEU A 47 -4.02 -9.68 -2.83
N ILE A 48 -3.16 -9.17 -3.70
CA ILE A 48 -1.78 -8.79 -3.38
C ILE A 48 -1.72 -7.26 -3.42
N THR A 49 -1.23 -6.66 -2.35
CA THR A 49 -1.07 -5.20 -2.25
C THR A 49 0.38 -4.84 -1.98
N GLY A 50 0.79 -3.67 -2.45
CA GLY A 50 2.11 -3.10 -2.21
C GLY A 50 1.96 -1.65 -1.76
N GLN A 51 2.73 -1.26 -0.74
CA GLN A 51 2.63 0.05 -0.11
C GLN A 51 3.08 1.15 -1.08
N ASN A 52 4.33 1.16 -1.51
CA ASN A 52 4.92 2.28 -2.26
C ASN A 52 5.65 1.79 -3.52
N PRO A 53 6.22 2.68 -4.35
CA PRO A 53 6.98 2.28 -5.55
C PRO A 53 8.08 1.26 -5.28
N SER A 54 8.76 1.32 -4.13
CA SER A 54 9.78 0.35 -3.72
C SER A 54 9.22 -1.08 -3.57
N SER A 55 7.90 -1.22 -3.39
CA SER A 55 7.20 -2.50 -3.28
C SER A 55 6.89 -3.16 -4.63
N SER A 56 7.14 -2.48 -5.76
CA SER A 56 6.74 -2.97 -7.09
C SER A 56 7.42 -4.28 -7.49
N ALA A 57 8.74 -4.38 -7.28
CA ALA A 57 9.51 -5.58 -7.61
C ALA A 57 9.11 -6.81 -6.76
N PRO A 58 9.06 -6.74 -5.41
CA PRO A 58 8.62 -7.88 -4.61
C PRO A 58 7.15 -8.25 -4.85
N LEU A 59 6.27 -7.27 -5.13
CA LEU A 59 4.87 -7.55 -5.49
C LEU A 59 4.78 -8.36 -6.79
N ALA A 60 5.53 -7.97 -7.83
CA ALA A 60 5.54 -8.68 -9.09
C ALA A 60 6.09 -10.11 -8.94
N ALA A 61 7.11 -10.30 -8.11
CA ALA A 61 7.64 -11.63 -7.81
C ALA A 61 6.60 -12.52 -7.12
N GLU A 62 5.88 -12.01 -6.11
CA GLU A 62 4.80 -12.75 -5.44
C GLU A 62 3.65 -13.07 -6.39
N LEU A 63 3.28 -12.14 -7.28
CA LEU A 63 2.25 -12.38 -8.29
C LEU A 63 2.62 -13.54 -9.22
N VAL A 64 3.86 -13.58 -9.72
CA VAL A 64 4.33 -14.68 -10.57
C VAL A 64 4.31 -16.00 -9.80
N ASN A 65 4.75 -16.01 -8.54
CA ASN A 65 4.73 -17.21 -7.69
C ASN A 65 3.31 -17.76 -7.46
N ARG A 66 2.28 -16.90 -7.45
CA ARG A 66 0.87 -17.32 -7.25
C ARG A 66 0.22 -17.92 -8.50
N LEU A 67 0.78 -17.63 -9.68
CA LEU A 67 0.25 -18.05 -10.97
C LEU A 67 1.00 -19.26 -11.55
N GLY A 68 2.19 -19.57 -11.05
CA GLY A 68 2.98 -20.76 -11.38
C GLY A 68 2.62 -21.96 -10.51
#